data_AF-A0A968YW16-F1
#
_entry.id   AF-A0A968YW16-F1
#
_cell.length_a   1.000
_cell.length_b   1.000
_cell.length_c   1.000
_cell.angle_alpha   90.00
_cell.angle_beta   90.00
_cell.angle_gamma   90.00
#
_symmetry.space_group_name_H-M   'P 1'
#
loop_
_entity.id
_entity.type
_entity.pdbx_description
1 polymer ?
#
loop_
_entity_poly.entity_id
_entity_poly.type
_entity_poly.pdbx_seq_one_letter_code
_entity_poly.pdbx_strand_id
1 'polypeptide(L)'
;MSLKNCFWTSAVILGTFATLMPVPVLAQKKHPAEEIGIRSVNGNLSTSITFVNNRQQIVKVQWLDYRGKRKFYKTLSPSEQYDQQTYLTHPWLITDTSNNSLYLFFPDAQPRTIEIQ
;
A
#
# COMPACT_ATOMS: atom_id res chain seq x y z
N MET A 1 12.13 -56.97 -40.92
CA MET A 1 12.28 -55.69 -40.19
C MET A 1 11.59 -54.61 -41.01
N SER A 2 10.28 -54.52 -40.92
CA SER A 2 9.47 -53.68 -40.01
C SER A 2 9.44 -52.20 -40.40
N LEU A 3 8.23 -51.65 -40.37
CA LEU A 3 7.64 -50.62 -41.20
C LEU A 3 8.21 -49.19 -41.04
N LYS A 4 8.19 -48.43 -42.14
CA LYS A 4 8.20 -46.95 -42.14
C LYS A 4 6.76 -46.46 -42.08
N ASN A 5 6.32 -45.94 -40.93
CA ASN A 5 5.11 -45.14 -40.78
C ASN A 5 5.46 -43.88 -39.97
N CYS A 6 5.14 -42.68 -40.48
CA CYS A 6 4.11 -41.87 -39.82
C CYS A 6 3.75 -40.63 -40.66
N PHE A 7 2.46 -40.55 -40.94
CA PHE A 7 1.76 -39.47 -41.63
C PHE A 7 1.82 -38.16 -40.82
N TRP A 8 2.08 -37.05 -41.50
CA TRP A 8 1.83 -35.71 -40.97
C TRP A 8 0.38 -35.33 -41.29
N THR A 9 -0.47 -35.22 -40.28
CA THR A 9 -1.73 -34.46 -40.39
C THR A 9 -1.66 -33.29 -39.43
N SER A 10 -1.60 -32.08 -40.00
CA SER A 10 -1.68 -30.81 -39.28
C SER A 10 -3.01 -30.71 -38.55
N ALA A 11 -2.98 -30.69 -37.22
CA ALA A 11 -4.10 -30.21 -36.43
C ALA A 11 -3.96 -28.69 -36.30
N VAL A 12 -4.80 -27.94 -37.00
CA VAL A 12 -4.98 -26.51 -36.73
C VAL A 12 -5.70 -26.40 -35.39
N ILE A 13 -4.95 -26.12 -34.32
CA ILE A 13 -5.53 -25.72 -33.05
C ILE A 13 -6.04 -24.30 -33.24
N LEU A 14 -7.37 -24.12 -33.32
CA LEU A 14 -8.01 -22.83 -33.08
C LEU A 14 -7.77 -22.48 -31.61
N GLY A 15 -6.62 -21.88 -31.33
CA GLY A 15 -6.34 -21.28 -30.04
C GLY A 15 -7.20 -20.04 -29.89
N THR A 16 -8.18 -20.10 -28.99
CA THR A 16 -8.82 -18.91 -28.46
C THR A 16 -7.73 -18.07 -27.79
N PHE A 17 -7.28 -17.01 -28.47
CA PHE A 17 -6.50 -15.96 -27.82
C PHE A 17 -7.44 -15.29 -26.82
N ALA A 18 -7.42 -15.76 -25.57
CA ALA A 18 -7.95 -15.00 -24.45
C ALA A 18 -7.16 -13.69 -24.41
N THR A 19 -7.76 -12.60 -24.87
CA THR A 19 -7.16 -11.28 -24.78
C THR A 19 -6.95 -10.97 -23.31
N LEU A 20 -5.70 -10.98 -22.86
CA LEU A 20 -5.27 -10.38 -21.60
C LEU A 20 -5.50 -8.87 -21.71
N MET A 21 -6.75 -8.43 -21.53
CA MET A 21 -7.01 -7.03 -21.23
C MET A 21 -6.26 -6.77 -19.92
N PRO A 22 -5.29 -5.84 -19.87
CA PRO A 22 -4.71 -5.47 -18.59
C PRO A 22 -5.87 -4.93 -17.77
N VAL A 23 -6.22 -5.62 -16.68
CA VAL A 23 -7.16 -5.08 -15.70
C VAL A 23 -6.60 -3.70 -15.36
N PRO A 24 -7.33 -2.61 -15.58
CA PRO A 24 -6.86 -1.30 -15.17
C PRO A 24 -6.70 -1.40 -13.66
N VAL A 25 -5.46 -1.54 -13.19
CA VAL A 25 -5.14 -1.27 -11.80
C VAL A 25 -5.55 0.17 -11.63
N LEU A 26 -6.71 0.40 -11.01
CA LEU A 26 -7.19 1.75 -10.75
C LEU A 26 -6.02 2.48 -10.08
N ALA A 27 -5.54 3.55 -10.70
CA ALA A 27 -4.36 4.24 -10.21
C ALA A 27 -4.63 4.64 -8.75
N GLN A 28 -3.84 4.09 -7.83
CA GLN A 28 -3.96 4.31 -6.39
C GLN A 28 -3.98 5.81 -6.10
N LYS A 29 -5.02 6.30 -5.40
CA LYS A 29 -5.10 7.73 -5.06
C LYS A 29 -3.94 8.11 -4.13
N LYS A 30 -3.11 9.06 -4.57
CA LYS A 30 -2.06 9.69 -3.75
C LYS A 30 -2.62 10.86 -2.93
N HIS A 31 -2.01 11.11 -1.78
CA HIS A 31 -2.19 12.36 -1.06
C HIS A 31 -1.49 13.48 -1.84
N PRO A 32 -2.04 14.71 -1.92
CA PRO A 32 -1.37 15.83 -2.59
C PRO A 32 0.07 16.08 -2.10
N ALA A 33 0.30 15.88 -0.80
CA ALA A 33 1.64 15.99 -0.21
C ALA A 33 2.65 14.98 -0.81
N GLU A 34 2.22 13.77 -1.18
CA GLU A 34 3.09 12.79 -1.84
C GLU A 34 3.46 13.23 -3.25
N GLU A 35 2.56 13.91 -3.95
CA GLU A 35 2.77 14.40 -5.31
C GLU A 35 3.81 15.53 -5.34
N ILE A 36 3.84 16.36 -4.29
CA ILE A 36 4.87 17.40 -4.10
C ILE A 36 6.15 16.86 -3.44
N GLY A 37 6.25 15.55 -3.18
CA GLY A 37 7.48 14.90 -2.73
C GLY A 37 7.74 14.88 -1.23
N ILE A 38 6.68 14.92 -0.39
CA ILE A 38 6.84 14.73 1.06
C ILE A 38 7.54 13.39 1.36
N ARG A 39 8.46 13.42 2.32
CA ARG A 39 9.27 12.27 2.72
C ARG A 39 9.84 12.48 4.11
N SER A 40 10.22 11.39 4.77
CA SER A 40 11.02 11.49 5.97
C SER A 40 12.35 12.19 5.72
N VAL A 41 12.82 12.90 6.75
CA VAL A 41 14.22 13.32 6.89
C VAL A 41 14.78 12.79 8.19
N ASN A 42 16.09 12.62 8.28
CA ASN A 42 16.73 12.15 9.52
C ASN A 42 16.42 13.14 10.64
N GLY A 43 15.86 12.63 11.74
CA GLY A 43 15.59 13.37 12.96
C GLY A 43 16.09 12.58 14.17
N ASN A 44 16.42 13.29 15.24
CA ASN A 44 16.90 12.70 16.50
C ASN A 44 15.89 12.80 17.64
N LEU A 45 14.77 13.50 17.42
CA LEU A 45 13.70 13.65 18.41
C LEU A 45 12.69 12.51 18.24
N SER A 46 12.79 11.51 19.12
CA SER A 46 11.85 10.39 19.17
C SER A 46 10.55 10.78 19.90
N THR A 47 9.45 10.20 19.44
CA THR A 47 8.10 10.33 20.01
C THR A 47 7.30 9.07 19.67
N SER A 48 6.04 8.99 20.06
CA SER A 48 5.14 7.91 19.64
C SER A 48 3.80 8.43 19.14
N ILE A 49 3.17 7.67 18.24
CA ILE A 49 1.78 7.86 17.83
C ILE A 49 1.00 6.59 18.13
N THR A 50 -0.16 6.74 18.75
CA THR A 50 -1.18 5.69 18.85
C THR A 50 -2.23 5.93 17.78
N PHE A 51 -2.32 5.05 16.79
CA PHE A 51 -3.40 5.08 15.79
C PHE A 51 -4.58 4.28 16.32
N VAL A 52 -5.78 4.84 16.29
CA VAL A 52 -7.03 4.16 16.65
C VAL A 52 -7.98 4.22 15.46
N ASN A 53 -8.39 3.07 14.95
CA ASN A 53 -9.31 3.02 13.82
C ASN A 53 -10.77 3.11 14.30
N ASN A 54 -11.31 4.32 14.41
CA ASN A 54 -12.71 4.55 14.74
C ASN A 54 -13.64 4.42 13.51
N ARG A 55 -13.10 4.09 12.34
CA ARG A 55 -13.88 3.78 11.14
C ARG A 55 -14.48 2.39 11.21
N GLN A 56 -15.57 2.21 10.47
CA GLN A 56 -16.16 0.89 10.21
C GLN A 56 -15.40 0.09 9.15
N GLN A 57 -14.44 0.70 8.46
CA GLN A 57 -13.63 0.05 7.43
C GLN A 57 -12.20 -0.22 7.92
N ILE A 58 -11.56 -1.23 7.33
CA ILE A 58 -10.15 -1.53 7.54
C ILE A 58 -9.30 -0.41 6.94
N VAL A 59 -8.26 -0.01 7.67
CA VAL A 59 -7.23 0.92 7.18
C VAL A 59 -5.83 0.31 7.26
N LYS A 60 -4.90 0.86 6.50
CA LYS A 60 -3.47 0.53 6.57
C LYS A 60 -2.70 1.73 7.09
N VAL A 61 -1.85 1.50 8.07
CA VAL A 61 -0.87 2.45 8.61
C VAL A 61 0.44 2.25 7.87
N GLN A 62 0.93 3.32 7.23
CA GLN A 62 2.14 3.28 6.42
C GLN A 62 3.03 4.48 6.73
N TRP A 63 4.34 4.27 6.71
CA TRP A 63 5.33 5.33 6.85
C TRP A 63 5.79 5.80 5.47
N LEU A 64 6.02 7.10 5.27
CA LEU A 64 6.72 7.61 4.09
C LEU A 64 8.22 7.64 4.35
N ASP A 65 8.96 6.72 3.74
CA ASP A 65 10.40 6.59 3.97
C ASP A 65 11.20 7.81 3.48
N TYR A 66 12.52 7.76 3.67
CA TYR A 66 13.44 8.84 3.28
C TYR A 66 13.45 9.15 1.77
N ARG A 67 12.87 8.27 0.95
CA ARG A 67 12.69 8.42 -0.51
C ARG A 67 11.23 8.75 -0.88
N GLY A 68 10.36 9.00 0.10
CA GLY A 68 8.93 9.24 -0.11
C GLY A 68 8.15 7.98 -0.47
N LYS A 69 8.72 6.78 -0.30
CA LYS A 69 8.01 5.53 -0.59
C LYS A 69 7.21 5.08 0.61
N ARG A 70 5.98 4.65 0.35
CA ARG A 70 5.11 4.01 1.32
C ARG A 70 5.75 2.71 1.84
N LYS A 71 5.92 2.61 3.16
CA LYS A 71 6.34 1.42 3.89
C LYS A 71 5.19 0.96 4.75
N PHE A 72 4.70 -0.24 4.52
CA PHE A 72 3.61 -0.82 5.30
C PHE A 72 4.09 -1.18 6.71
N TYR A 73 3.27 -0.87 7.72
CA TYR A 73 3.52 -1.24 9.11
C TYR A 73 2.40 -2.13 9.66
N LYS A 74 1.15 -1.69 9.53
CA LYS A 74 0.03 -2.36 10.19
C LYS A 74 -1.27 -2.19 9.41
N THR A 75 -2.09 -3.24 9.43
CA THR A 75 -3.51 -3.17 9.07
C THR A 75 -4.31 -3.05 10.36
N LEU A 76 -5.25 -2.11 10.42
CA LEU A 76 -6.16 -1.93 11.57
C LEU A 76 -7.58 -2.26 11.16
N SER A 77 -8.17 -3.24 11.85
CA SER A 77 -9.61 -3.51 11.80
C SER A 77 -10.39 -2.40 12.52
N PRO A 78 -11.72 -2.30 12.34
CA PRO A 78 -12.54 -1.40 13.15
C PRO A 78 -12.28 -1.59 14.64
N SER A 79 -12.15 -0.48 15.37
CA SER A 79 -11.82 -0.40 16.80
C SER A 79 -10.44 -0.93 17.20
N GLU A 80 -9.58 -1.34 16.25
CA GLU A 80 -8.20 -1.75 16.53
C GLU A 80 -7.30 -0.52 16.72
N GLN A 81 -6.32 -0.65 17.60
CA GLN A 81 -5.30 0.36 17.85
C GLN A 81 -3.88 -0.15 17.61
N TYR A 82 -2.94 0.77 17.34
CA TYR A 82 -1.54 0.46 17.14
C TYR A 82 -0.63 1.59 17.62
N ASP A 83 0.26 1.25 18.55
CA ASP A 83 1.30 2.14 19.08
C ASP A 83 2.58 2.03 18.25
N GLN A 84 3.06 3.19 17.80
CA GLN A 84 4.22 3.29 16.92
C GLN A 84 5.22 4.31 17.44
N GLN A 85 6.38 3.84 17.89
CA GLN A 85 7.54 4.70 18.13
C GLN A 85 8.05 5.29 16.82
N THR A 86 8.32 6.58 16.77
CA THR A 86 8.68 7.31 15.55
C THR A 86 9.53 8.55 15.85
N TYR A 87 9.75 9.40 14.86
CA TYR A 87 10.49 10.67 14.98
C TYR A 87 9.66 11.81 14.41
N LEU A 88 9.82 13.05 14.92
CA LEU A 88 9.04 14.22 14.48
C LEU A 88 9.07 14.47 12.97
N THR A 89 10.13 14.06 12.32
CA THR A 89 10.36 14.24 10.89
C THR A 89 9.72 13.15 10.03
N HIS A 90 8.96 12.21 10.60
CA HIS A 90 8.43 11.04 9.90
C HIS A 90 6.94 11.18 9.56
N PRO A 91 6.56 11.37 8.29
CA PRO A 91 5.17 11.43 7.89
C PRO A 91 4.53 10.03 7.90
N TRP A 92 3.30 9.93 8.42
CA TRP A 92 2.50 8.71 8.47
C TRP A 92 1.26 8.83 7.59
N LEU A 93 1.13 7.91 6.65
CA LEU A 93 0.03 7.84 5.69
C LEU A 93 -0.95 6.73 6.10
N ILE A 94 -2.23 7.08 6.16
CA ILE A 94 -3.33 6.14 6.32
C ILE A 94 -4.00 5.92 4.97
N THR A 95 -4.18 4.66 4.58
CA THR A 95 -4.87 4.29 3.34
C THR A 95 -6.01 3.31 3.59
N ASP A 96 -6.93 3.20 2.63
CA ASP A 96 -7.88 2.08 2.58
C ASP A 96 -7.18 0.77 2.15
N THR A 97 -7.95 -0.32 2.05
CA THR A 97 -7.47 -1.63 1.60
C THR A 97 -7.04 -1.63 0.13
N SER A 98 -7.69 -0.82 -0.70
CA SER A 98 -7.34 -0.52 -2.10
C SER A 98 -6.20 0.48 -2.22
N ASN A 99 -5.54 0.78 -1.10
CA ASN A 99 -4.29 1.49 -1.04
C ASN A 99 -4.49 3.01 -1.34
N ASN A 100 -5.71 3.52 -1.44
CA ASN A 100 -6.01 4.94 -1.64
C ASN A 100 -5.74 5.75 -0.38
N SER A 101 -5.09 6.91 -0.51
CA SER A 101 -4.82 7.81 0.62
C SER A 101 -6.10 8.35 1.24
N LEU A 102 -6.19 8.23 2.57
CA LEU A 102 -7.23 8.82 3.41
C LEU A 102 -6.70 10.02 4.20
N TYR A 103 -5.59 9.83 4.93
CA TYR A 103 -5.02 10.84 5.82
C TYR A 103 -3.49 10.82 5.78
N LEU A 104 -2.87 11.98 6.06
CA LEU A 104 -1.45 12.11 6.33
C LEU A 104 -1.27 12.83 7.67
N PHE A 105 -0.44 12.26 8.53
CA PHE A 105 -0.16 12.79 9.86
C PHE A 105 1.33 13.03 10.05
N PHE A 106 1.65 14.07 10.82
CA PHE A 106 2.98 14.32 11.36
C PHE A 106 2.95 14.08 12.87
N PRO A 107 4.00 13.45 13.43
CA PRO A 107 4.16 13.33 14.87
C PRO A 107 4.40 14.69 15.53
N ASP A 108 3.96 14.82 16.77
CA ASP A 108 4.23 15.98 17.62
C ASP A 108 5.34 15.67 18.64
N ALA A 109 5.90 16.73 19.23
CA ALA A 109 6.96 16.64 20.25
C ALA A 109 6.57 15.76 21.46
N GLN A 110 5.26 15.59 21.70
CA GLN A 110 4.72 14.71 22.72
C GLN A 110 3.99 13.52 22.08
N PRO A 111 3.95 12.36 22.75
CA PRO A 111 3.10 11.25 22.35
C PRO A 111 1.65 11.69 22.13
N ARG A 112 1.01 11.17 21.08
CA ARG A 112 -0.40 11.49 20.79
C ARG A 112 -1.18 10.31 20.26
N THR A 113 -2.48 10.33 20.56
CA THR A 113 -3.47 9.45 19.94
C THR A 113 -4.08 10.12 18.73
N ILE A 114 -4.19 9.38 17.62
CA ILE A 114 -4.86 9.79 16.40
C ILE A 114 -6.05 8.87 16.18
N GLU A 115 -7.23 9.43 16.33
CA GLU A 115 -8.48 8.78 15.97
C GLU A 115 -8.74 8.94 14.48
N ILE A 116 -8.74 7.83 13.76
CA ILE A 116 -9.02 7.78 12.33
C ILE A 116 -10.53 7.65 12.18
N GLN A 117 -11.16 8.63 11.52
CA GLN A 117 -12.61 8.74 11.33
C GLN A 117 -13.00 8.52 9.85
#